data_AF-A0A6J7VU34-F1
#
_entry.id   AF-A0A6J7VU34-F1
#
_cell.length_a   1.000
_cell.length_b   1.000
_cell.length_c   1.000
_cell.angle_alpha   90.00
_cell.angle_beta   90.00
_cell.angle_gamma   90.00
#
_symmetry.space_group_name_H-M   'P 1'
#
loop_
_entity.id
_entity.type
_entity.pdbx_description
1 polymer ?
#
loop_
_entity_poly.entity_id
_entity_poly.type
_entity_poly.pdbx_seq_one_letter_code
_entity_poly.pdbx_strand_id
1 'polypeptide(L)'
;MRELQNSVTRERLSKKCKELPAANGGVEIAKILFELATKTQANKPAAFTYARLIVQDHINRGLRHVANLGLRRVALVYRFLNPHIVVEIIKDAEPFFGEQTDAAQLRELIKGETRFEHLISGASDSYKKRRIEIAKTAYGEKLLITKK
;
A
#
# COMPACT_ATOMS: atom_id res chain seq x y z
N MET A 1 36.41 10.90 20.47
CA MET A 1 36.55 11.93 19.40
C MET A 1 37.32 13.17 19.91
N ARG A 2 38.62 13.06 20.29
CA ARG A 2 39.43 14.23 20.71
C ARG A 2 40.84 14.30 20.12
N GLU A 3 41.33 13.23 19.49
CA GLU A 3 42.69 13.19 18.93
C GLU A 3 42.93 14.24 17.84
N LEU A 4 41.96 14.50 16.95
CA LEU A 4 42.09 15.49 15.87
C LEU A 4 42.10 16.96 16.34
N GLN A 5 41.76 17.23 17.61
CA GLN A 5 41.79 18.58 18.19
C GLN A 5 43.20 18.95 18.70
N ASN A 6 44.10 17.98 18.86
CA ASN A 6 45.47 18.24 19.28
C ASN A 6 46.29 18.81 18.11
N SER A 7 46.81 20.04 18.25
CA SER A 7 47.55 20.76 17.21
C SER A 7 48.75 19.98 16.66
N VAL A 8 49.48 19.29 17.54
CA VAL A 8 50.66 18.49 17.17
C VAL A 8 50.27 17.31 16.28
N THR A 9 49.18 16.62 16.61
CA THR A 9 48.70 15.49 15.81
C THR A 9 48.22 15.94 14.43
N ARG A 10 47.55 17.10 14.36
CA ARG A 10 47.06 17.70 13.11
C ARG A 10 48.20 18.12 12.19
N GLU A 11 49.24 18.75 12.73
CA GLU A 11 50.43 19.11 11.95
C GLU A 11 51.17 17.87 11.44
N ARG A 12 51.32 16.84 12.28
CA ARG A 12 51.91 15.57 11.87
C ARG A 12 51.13 14.90 10.74
N LEU A 13 49.80 14.87 10.84
CA LEU A 13 48.93 14.32 9.79
C LEU A 13 49.00 15.16 8.51
N SER A 14 48.98 16.49 8.62
CA SER A 14 49.13 17.40 7.47
C SER A 14 50.46 17.20 6.73
N LYS A 15 51.58 17.02 7.45
CA LYS A 15 52.87 16.67 6.84
C LYS A 15 52.81 15.35 6.10
N LYS A 16 52.25 14.30 6.71
CA LYS A 16 52.09 13.00 6.05
C LYS A 16 51.16 13.04 4.83
N CYS A 17 50.10 13.85 4.86
CA CYS A 17 49.23 14.01 3.69
C CYS A 17 49.96 14.64 2.50
N LYS A 18 51.01 15.43 2.73
CA LYS A 18 51.87 15.97 1.65
C LYS A 18 52.84 14.94 1.09
N GLU A 19 53.14 13.88 1.84
CA GLU A 19 53.97 12.74 1.40
C GLU A 19 53.16 11.74 0.56
N LEU A 20 51.84 11.82 0.58
CA LEU A 20 50.98 10.92 -0.20
C LEU A 20 51.04 11.29 -1.69
N PRO A 21 51.07 10.29 -2.58
CA PRO A 21 50.94 10.54 -4.01
C PRO A 21 49.57 11.17 -4.33
N ALA A 22 49.49 11.85 -5.47
CA ALA A 22 48.22 12.43 -5.93
C ALA A 22 47.12 11.36 -5.94
N ALA A 23 45.92 11.71 -5.46
CA ALA A 23 44.75 10.83 -5.42
C ALA A 23 44.28 10.47 -6.83
N ASN A 24 44.94 9.49 -7.43
CA ASN A 24 44.75 9.01 -8.80
C ASN A 24 43.80 7.80 -8.86
N GLY A 25 43.14 7.44 -7.75
CA GLY A 25 42.30 6.25 -7.68
C GLY A 25 41.23 6.19 -8.76
N GLY A 26 40.66 7.33 -9.18
CA GLY A 26 39.72 7.38 -10.31
C GLY A 26 40.36 6.99 -11.64
N VAL A 27 41.62 7.37 -11.88
CA VAL A 27 42.40 7.01 -13.08
C VAL A 27 42.77 5.53 -13.04
N GLU A 28 43.13 5.00 -11.88
CA GLU A 28 43.44 3.57 -11.70
C GLU A 28 42.20 2.70 -11.92
N ILE A 29 41.04 3.09 -11.36
CA ILE A 29 39.77 2.42 -11.59
C ILE A 29 39.40 2.46 -13.08
N ALA A 30 39.53 3.63 -13.73
CA ALA A 30 39.24 3.76 -15.15
C ALA A 30 40.14 2.87 -16.01
N LYS A 31 41.44 2.76 -15.69
CA LYS A 31 42.37 1.85 -16.37
C LYS A 31 41.99 0.39 -16.17
N ILE A 32 41.65 -0.03 -14.95
CA ILE A 32 41.21 -1.39 -14.65
C ILE A 32 39.92 -1.73 -15.41
N LEU A 33 38.93 -0.84 -15.40
CA LEU A 33 37.68 -1.04 -16.13
C LEU A 33 37.90 -1.09 -17.64
N PHE A 34 38.77 -0.23 -18.16
CA PHE A 34 39.14 -0.23 -19.58
C PHE A 34 39.88 -1.51 -19.97
N GLU A 35 40.82 -1.97 -19.15
CA GLU A 35 41.52 -3.24 -19.35
C GLU A 35 40.53 -4.40 -19.33
N LEU A 36 39.61 -4.45 -18.36
CA LEU A 36 38.56 -5.48 -18.29
C LEU A 36 37.62 -5.46 -19.51
N ALA A 37 37.26 -4.28 -20.01
CA ALA A 37 36.38 -4.13 -21.17
C ALA A 37 37.07 -4.47 -22.49
N THR A 38 38.38 -4.20 -22.60
CA THR A 38 39.18 -4.45 -23.81
C THR A 38 39.83 -5.84 -23.83
N LYS A 39 39.89 -6.52 -22.69
CA LYS A 39 40.36 -7.90 -22.59
C LYS A 39 39.43 -8.80 -23.41
N THR A 40 39.93 -9.19 -24.58
CA THR A 40 39.23 -10.01 -25.59
C THR A 40 38.90 -11.43 -25.11
N GLN A 41 39.53 -11.88 -24.02
CA GLN A 41 39.24 -13.13 -23.33
C GLN A 41 38.12 -12.97 -22.28
N ALA A 42 37.03 -12.28 -22.62
CA ALA A 42 35.78 -12.59 -21.96
C ALA A 42 35.50 -14.07 -22.27
N ASN A 43 35.38 -14.92 -21.26
CA ASN A 43 34.89 -16.29 -21.41
C ASN A 43 33.49 -16.20 -22.01
N LYS A 44 33.41 -16.16 -23.34
CA LYS A 44 32.14 -16.10 -24.05
C LYS A 44 31.41 -17.36 -23.63
N PRO A 45 30.23 -17.26 -22.98
CA PRO A 45 29.45 -18.44 -22.71
C PRO A 45 29.27 -19.18 -24.03
N ALA A 46 29.42 -20.50 -24.01
CA ALA A 46 29.18 -21.33 -25.19
C ALA A 46 27.86 -20.86 -25.83
N ALA A 47 27.84 -20.63 -27.15
CA ALA A 47 26.72 -19.98 -27.84
C ALA A 47 25.36 -20.60 -27.47
N PHE A 48 25.35 -21.90 -27.19
CA PHE A 48 24.20 -22.64 -26.68
C PHE A 48 23.71 -22.17 -25.30
N THR A 49 24.61 -22.00 -24.32
CA THR A 49 24.27 -21.51 -22.98
C THR A 49 23.71 -20.09 -23.06
N TYR A 50 24.29 -19.23 -23.90
CA TYR A 50 23.78 -17.88 -24.12
C TYR A 50 22.38 -17.90 -24.74
N ALA A 51 22.17 -18.68 -25.81
CA ALA A 51 20.86 -18.83 -26.44
C ALA A 51 19.80 -19.38 -25.47
N ARG A 52 20.17 -20.38 -24.66
CA ARG A 52 19.30 -20.95 -23.62
C ARG A 52 18.89 -19.89 -22.59
N LEU A 53 19.83 -19.06 -22.14
CA LEU A 53 19.55 -17.99 -21.16
C LEU A 53 18.63 -16.92 -21.75
N ILE A 54 18.81 -16.54 -23.01
CA ILE A 54 17.92 -15.58 -23.69
C ILE A 54 16.51 -16.14 -23.83
N VAL A 55 16.36 -17.41 -24.22
CA VAL A 55 15.04 -18.06 -24.31
C VAL A 55 14.39 -18.16 -22.93
N GLN A 56 15.14 -18.54 -21.90
CA GLN A 56 14.64 -18.59 -20.52
C GLN A 56 14.20 -17.21 -20.02
N ASP A 57 14.99 -16.16 -20.28
CA ASP A 57 14.61 -14.79 -19.90
C ASP A 57 13.32 -14.36 -20.60
N HIS A 58 13.19 -14.62 -21.90
CA HIS A 58 11.98 -14.25 -22.65
C HIS A 58 10.73 -14.98 -22.13
N ILE A 59 10.85 -16.28 -21.85
CA ILE A 59 9.76 -17.07 -21.25
C ILE A 59 9.44 -16.53 -19.85
N ASN A 60 10.43 -16.36 -18.98
CA ASN A 60 10.21 -15.93 -17.59
C ASN A 60 9.64 -14.50 -17.50
N ARG A 61 10.04 -13.62 -18.42
CA ARG A 61 9.60 -12.22 -18.49
C ARG A 61 8.19 -12.09 -19.08
N GLY A 62 7.84 -12.91 -20.07
CA GLY A 62 6.50 -12.92 -20.69
C GLY A 62 5.45 -13.73 -19.92
N LEU A 63 5.85 -14.83 -19.29
CA LEU A 63 4.93 -15.79 -18.67
C LEU A 63 4.14 -15.20 -17.50
N ARG A 64 4.75 -14.31 -16.70
CA ARG A 64 4.05 -13.66 -15.58
C ARG A 64 2.86 -12.82 -16.05
N HIS A 65 3.02 -12.08 -17.15
CA HIS A 65 1.95 -11.25 -17.69
C HIS A 65 0.83 -12.09 -18.29
N VAL A 66 1.18 -13.16 -19.02
CA VAL A 66 0.21 -14.08 -19.61
C VAL A 66 -0.56 -14.84 -18.51
N ALA A 67 0.15 -15.33 -17.48
CA ALA A 67 -0.48 -16.00 -16.34
C ALA A 67 -1.45 -15.08 -15.60
N ASN A 68 -1.05 -13.83 -15.33
CA ASN A 68 -1.92 -12.84 -14.68
C ASN A 68 -3.14 -12.48 -15.54
N LEU A 69 -2.98 -12.39 -16.86
CA LEU A 69 -4.09 -12.16 -17.78
C LEU A 69 -5.06 -13.34 -17.74
N GLY A 70 -4.55 -14.57 -17.76
CA GLY A 70 -5.34 -15.80 -17.63
C GLY A 70 -6.13 -15.84 -16.33
N LEU A 71 -5.47 -15.63 -15.18
CA LEU A 71 -6.12 -15.59 -13.86
C LEU A 71 -7.24 -14.54 -13.81
N ARG A 72 -7.02 -13.35 -14.37
CA ARG A 72 -8.06 -12.31 -14.45
C ARG A 72 -9.26 -12.76 -15.28
N ARG A 73 -9.04 -13.41 -16.42
CA ARG A 73 -10.13 -13.92 -17.26
C ARG A 73 -10.93 -15.02 -16.55
N VAL A 74 -10.25 -15.94 -15.87
CA VAL A 74 -10.90 -16.99 -15.06
C VAL A 74 -11.74 -16.38 -13.94
N ALA A 75 -11.21 -15.38 -13.22
CA ALA A 75 -11.95 -14.69 -12.16
C ALA A 75 -13.23 -14.00 -12.69
N LEU A 76 -13.19 -13.41 -13.89
CA LEU A 76 -14.36 -12.82 -14.52
C LEU A 76 -15.42 -13.86 -14.90
N VAL A 77 -15.00 -15.00 -15.45
CA VAL A 77 -15.93 -16.11 -15.74
C VAL A 77 -16.57 -16.64 -14.46
N TYR A 78 -15.78 -16.82 -13.40
CA TYR A 78 -16.30 -17.25 -12.10
C TYR A 78 -17.31 -16.24 -11.54
N ARG A 79 -17.01 -14.94 -11.60
CA ARG A 79 -17.94 -13.88 -11.17
C ARG A 79 -19.21 -13.83 -12.02
N PHE A 80 -19.13 -14.17 -13.30
CA PHE A 80 -20.28 -14.24 -14.18
C PHE A 80 -21.20 -15.41 -13.80
N LEU A 81 -20.65 -16.59 -13.51
CA LEU A 81 -21.41 -17.76 -13.06
C LEU A 81 -21.94 -17.62 -11.64
N ASN A 82 -21.18 -16.95 -10.77
CA ASN A 82 -21.51 -16.69 -9.37
C ASN A 82 -21.58 -15.18 -9.13
N PRO A 83 -22.65 -14.49 -9.59
CA PRO A 83 -22.79 -13.07 -9.32
C PRO A 83 -22.88 -12.86 -7.80
N HIS A 84 -22.06 -11.93 -7.28
CA HIS A 84 -22.21 -11.50 -5.90
C HIS A 84 -23.62 -10.93 -5.74
N ILE A 85 -24.44 -11.57 -4.91
CA ILE A 85 -25.74 -11.02 -4.53
C ILE A 85 -25.43 -9.75 -3.75
N VAL A 86 -25.61 -8.59 -4.40
CA VAL A 86 -25.55 -7.29 -3.73
C VAL A 86 -26.84 -7.20 -2.92
N VAL A 87 -26.81 -7.81 -1.73
CA VAL A 87 -27.79 -7.48 -0.72
C VAL A 87 -27.30 -6.17 -0.12
N GLU A 88 -27.75 -5.04 -0.67
CA GLU A 88 -27.82 -3.82 0.13
C GLU A 88 -28.80 -4.13 1.26
N ILE A 89 -28.29 -4.72 2.34
CA ILE A 89 -29.05 -4.88 3.56
C ILE A 89 -29.07 -3.50 4.22
N ILE A 90 -29.73 -2.53 3.60
CA ILE A 90 -30.26 -1.40 4.35
C ILE A 90 -31.41 -2.00 5.15
N LYS A 91 -31.11 -2.45 6.37
CA LYS A 91 -32.10 -3.02 7.27
C LYS A 91 -33.18 -1.96 7.48
N ASP A 92 -34.38 -2.28 7.03
CA ASP A 92 -35.56 -1.41 6.90
C ASP A 92 -36.22 -1.11 8.26
N ALA A 93 -35.41 -0.96 9.31
CA ALA A 93 -35.87 -0.64 10.63
C ALA A 93 -35.81 0.86 10.86
N GLU A 94 -36.88 1.42 11.41
CA GLU A 94 -36.92 2.83 11.78
C GLU A 94 -35.81 3.14 12.79
N PRO A 95 -35.05 4.24 12.63
CA PRO A 95 -34.04 4.63 13.60
C PRO A 95 -34.65 4.79 14.99
N PHE A 96 -34.01 4.21 15.99
CA PHE A 96 -34.40 4.36 17.39
C PHE A 96 -33.81 5.66 17.94
N PHE A 97 -34.69 6.56 18.38
CA PHE A 97 -34.30 7.82 19.01
C PHE A 97 -34.41 7.70 20.53
N GLY A 98 -33.30 7.88 21.24
CA GLY A 98 -33.28 7.70 22.69
C GLY A 98 -32.33 8.67 23.41
N GLU A 99 -32.60 8.89 24.69
CA GLU A 99 -31.85 9.81 25.57
C GLU A 99 -31.04 9.04 26.63
N GLN A 100 -30.74 7.75 26.38
CA GLN A 100 -30.03 6.90 27.33
C GLN A 100 -28.60 7.37 27.53
N THR A 101 -28.17 7.49 28.80
CA THR A 101 -26.80 7.86 29.17
C THR A 101 -26.01 6.68 29.78
N ASP A 102 -26.68 5.57 30.07
CA ASP A 102 -26.03 4.38 30.61
C ASP A 102 -25.19 3.67 29.54
N ALA A 103 -23.95 3.34 29.90
CA ALA A 103 -22.98 2.78 28.97
C ALA A 103 -23.27 1.32 28.61
N ALA A 104 -23.98 0.56 29.44
CA ALA A 104 -24.37 -0.81 29.08
C ALA A 104 -25.49 -0.78 28.03
N GLN A 105 -26.53 0.02 28.27
CA GLN A 105 -27.64 0.22 27.33
C GLN A 105 -27.18 0.81 25.99
N LEU A 106 -26.33 1.84 26.01
CA LEU A 106 -25.80 2.45 24.79
C LEU A 106 -25.00 1.47 23.94
N ARG A 107 -24.19 0.60 24.57
CA ARG A 107 -23.43 -0.42 23.84
C ARG A 107 -24.33 -1.41 23.12
N GLU A 108 -25.42 -1.81 23.76
CA GLU A 108 -26.41 -2.70 23.14
C GLU A 108 -27.12 -2.03 21.98
N LEU A 109 -27.59 -0.79 22.16
CA LEU A 109 -28.29 -0.03 21.13
C LEU A 109 -27.41 0.30 19.91
N ILE A 110 -26.14 0.66 20.14
CA ILE A 110 -25.19 1.00 19.06
C ILE A 110 -24.75 -0.25 18.30
N LYS A 111 -24.60 -1.39 18.98
CA LYS A 111 -24.28 -2.68 18.33
C LYS A 111 -25.52 -3.36 17.73
N GLY A 112 -26.70 -2.86 18.07
CA GLY A 112 -27.97 -3.40 17.63
C GLY A 112 -28.14 -3.33 16.12
N GLU A 113 -29.19 -4.02 15.66
CA GLU A 113 -29.52 -4.11 14.25
C GLU A 113 -30.11 -2.79 13.70
N THR A 114 -30.77 -2.03 14.57
CA THR A 114 -31.42 -0.76 14.26
C THR A 114 -30.46 0.41 14.43
N ARG A 115 -30.58 1.44 13.59
CA ARG A 115 -29.78 2.66 13.74
C ARG A 115 -30.19 3.40 15.02
N PHE A 116 -29.21 3.79 15.82
CA PHE A 116 -29.45 4.54 17.05
C PHE A 116 -29.10 6.02 16.87
N GLU A 117 -30.04 6.90 17.20
CA GLU A 117 -29.85 8.35 17.22
C GLU A 117 -30.00 8.87 18.65
N HIS A 118 -28.89 9.33 19.22
CA HIS A 118 -28.90 9.88 20.57
C HIS A 118 -29.51 11.29 20.58
N LEU A 119 -30.52 11.49 21.43
CA LEU A 119 -31.14 12.77 21.71
C LEU A 119 -30.60 13.35 23.02
N ILE A 120 -30.47 14.66 23.10
CA ILE A 120 -30.08 15.34 24.33
C ILE A 120 -31.26 15.33 25.29
N SER A 121 -31.03 14.85 26.52
CA SER A 121 -32.02 14.84 27.60
C SER A 121 -32.56 16.24 27.88
N GLY A 122 -33.89 16.39 27.85
CA GLY A 122 -34.56 17.66 28.12
C GLY A 122 -34.47 18.70 26.98
N ALA A 123 -34.05 18.29 25.79
CA ALA A 123 -33.98 19.19 24.63
C ALA A 123 -35.37 19.64 24.14
N SER A 124 -35.40 20.78 23.44
CA SER A 124 -36.61 21.35 22.86
C SER A 124 -37.20 20.47 21.75
N ASP A 125 -38.51 20.61 21.51
CA ASP A 125 -39.19 19.92 20.40
C ASP A 125 -38.61 20.30 19.04
N SER A 126 -38.15 21.54 18.89
CA SER A 126 -37.49 22.01 17.68
C SER A 126 -36.19 21.25 17.40
N TYR A 127 -35.41 20.95 18.44
CA TYR A 127 -34.19 20.14 18.32
C TYR A 127 -34.54 18.71 17.89
N LYS A 128 -35.53 18.08 18.53
CA LYS A 128 -35.95 16.70 18.23
C LYS A 128 -36.41 16.57 16.78
N LYS A 129 -37.26 17.50 16.31
CA LYS A 129 -37.73 17.55 14.92
C LYS A 129 -36.57 17.67 13.92
N ARG A 130 -35.61 18.55 14.20
CA ARG A 130 -34.45 18.75 13.33
C ARG A 130 -33.55 17.52 13.28
N ARG A 131 -33.36 16.80 14.39
CA ARG A 131 -32.61 15.53 14.42
C ARG A 131 -33.28 14.45 13.57
N ILE A 132 -34.60 14.35 13.63
CA ILE A 132 -35.36 13.40 12.81
C ILE A 132 -35.23 13.74 11.31
N GLU A 133 -35.28 15.02 10.94
CA GLU A 133 -35.12 15.47 9.55
C GLU A 133 -33.72 15.14 9.00
N ILE A 134 -32.67 15.38 9.79
CA ILE A 134 -31.29 15.02 9.44
C ILE A 134 -31.18 13.50 9.23
N ALA A 135 -31.73 12.71 10.14
CA ALA A 135 -31.72 11.25 10.04
C ALA A 135 -32.45 10.76 8.78
N LYS A 136 -33.63 11.33 8.46
CA LYS A 136 -34.36 11.01 7.22
C LYS A 136 -33.55 11.32 5.97
N THR A 137 -32.89 12.48 5.96
CA THR A 137 -32.05 12.89 4.83
C THR A 137 -30.84 11.96 4.65
N ALA A 138 -30.20 11.57 5.75
CA ALA A 138 -29.01 10.73 5.74
C ALA A 138 -29.31 9.26 5.38
N TYR A 139 -30.43 8.73 5.84
CA TYR A 139 -30.78 7.31 5.68
C TYR A 139 -31.66 7.02 4.46
N GLY A 140 -32.27 8.04 3.85
CA GLY A 140 -33.17 7.89 2.71
C GLY A 140 -34.56 7.38 3.09
N GLU A 141 -35.45 7.30 2.10
CA GLU A 141 -36.78 6.68 2.24
C GLU A 141 -36.70 5.16 2.09
N LYS A 142 -37.63 4.43 2.74
CA LYS A 142 -37.71 2.96 2.72
C LYS A 142 -37.75 2.45 1.27
N LEU A 143 -36.70 1.76 0.82
CA LEU A 143 -36.71 1.04 -0.45
C LEU A 143 -37.12 -0.40 -0.17
N LEU A 144 -38.36 -0.75 -0.53
CA LEU A 144 -38.83 -2.13 -0.49
C LEU A 144 -38.07 -2.96 -1.53
N ILE A 145 -37.04 -3.67 -1.08
CA ILE A 145 -36.31 -4.61 -1.93
C ILE A 145 -37.19 -5.86 -2.12
N THR A 146 -37.90 -5.91 -3.24
CA THR A 146 -38.54 -7.14 -3.71
C THR A 146 -37.48 -8.02 -4.37
N LYS A 147 -37.22 -9.20 -3.80
CA LYS A 147 -36.44 -10.24 -4.47
C LYS A 147 -37.11 -10.59 -5.79
N LYS A 148 -36.36 -10.52 -6.89
CA LYS A 148 -36.73 -11.11 -8.17
C LYS A 148 -35.99 -12.42 -8.36
#